data_AF-A0A2G2VQ02-F1
#
_entry.id   AF-A0A2G2VQ02-F1
#
_cell.length_a   1.000
_cell.length_b   1.000
_cell.length_c   1.000
_cell.angle_alpha   90.00
_cell.angle_beta   90.00
_cell.angle_gamma   90.00
#
_symmetry.space_group_name_H-M   'P 1'
#
loop_
_entity.id
_entity.type
_entity.pdbx_description
1 polymer ?
#
loop_
_entity_poly.entity_id
_entity_poly.type
_entity_poly.pdbx_seq_one_letter_code
_entity_poly.pdbx_strand_id
1 'polypeptide(L)'
;MSLTHPNHNSDNMESKTSSCIVLLSLAISLVLFQMASAGDPDILTDFVFPLDVLSVDASYFTFSGLRGLIGAPPPEKFKGTNSSVTEFPALNGQSISYAILQYPAGSVNAVHSHPCSSELLFLVSGTLEVGFIDTTNKIFNPTLQTGDIFEFPKGLVHYQ
;
A
#
# COMPACT_ATOMS: atom_id res chain seq x y z
N MET A 1 -37.33 14.42 63.41
CA MET A 1 -37.43 13.30 62.45
C MET A 1 -37.14 13.89 61.07
N SER A 2 -35.87 13.89 60.66
CA SER A 2 -35.47 14.50 59.38
C SER A 2 -35.45 13.40 58.32
N LEU A 3 -36.39 13.46 57.38
CA LEU A 3 -36.48 12.57 56.23
C LEU A 3 -35.47 13.05 55.19
N THR A 4 -34.37 12.32 55.01
CA THR A 4 -33.45 12.54 53.90
C THR A 4 -34.09 12.03 52.63
N HIS A 5 -34.50 12.95 51.75
CA HIS A 5 -34.96 12.64 50.40
C HIS A 5 -33.77 12.13 49.57
N PRO A 6 -33.85 10.95 48.91
CA PRO A 6 -32.80 10.49 48.02
C PRO A 6 -32.71 11.42 46.81
N ASN A 7 -31.49 11.88 46.51
CA ASN A 7 -31.21 12.86 45.48
C ASN A 7 -31.19 12.17 44.10
N HIS A 8 -32.35 12.00 43.49
CA HIS A 8 -32.56 11.31 42.21
C HIS A 8 -31.71 11.87 41.04
N ASN A 9 -31.12 13.06 41.18
CA ASN A 9 -30.31 13.70 40.14
C ASN A 9 -28.86 13.22 40.06
N SER A 10 -28.27 12.62 41.11
CA SER A 10 -26.88 12.14 41.06
C SER A 10 -26.72 10.95 40.12
N ASP A 11 -27.62 9.98 40.21
CA ASP A 11 -27.53 8.70 39.51
C ASP A 11 -27.71 8.87 37.99
N ASN A 12 -28.53 9.85 37.59
CA ASN A 12 -28.78 10.17 36.19
C ASN A 12 -27.58 10.90 35.54
N MET A 13 -26.80 11.62 36.34
CA MET A 13 -25.59 12.32 35.88
C MET A 13 -24.40 11.36 35.77
N GLU A 14 -24.26 10.42 36.71
CA GLU A 14 -23.27 9.34 36.65
C GLU A 14 -23.53 8.39 35.46
N SER A 15 -24.79 8.00 35.23
CA SER A 15 -25.19 7.17 34.09
C SER A 15 -24.88 7.83 32.74
N LYS A 16 -25.19 9.13 32.58
CA LYS A 16 -24.85 9.90 31.37
C LYS A 16 -23.34 10.03 31.16
N THR A 17 -22.59 10.26 32.24
CA THR A 17 -21.12 10.40 32.17
C THR A 17 -20.47 9.07 31.79
N SER A 18 -20.93 7.96 32.36
CA SER A 18 -20.47 6.61 32.04
C SER A 18 -20.78 6.21 30.59
N SER A 19 -21.98 6.54 30.10
CA SER A 19 -22.39 6.32 28.71
C SER A 19 -21.53 7.10 27.71
N CYS A 20 -21.22 8.37 28.00
CA CYS A 20 -20.32 9.18 27.16
C CYS A 20 -18.89 8.62 27.10
N ILE A 21 -18.36 8.11 28.22
CA ILE A 21 -17.02 7.50 28.27
C ILE A 21 -16.97 6.23 27.41
N VAL A 22 -18.01 5.38 27.48
CA VAL A 22 -18.11 4.17 26.66
C VAL A 22 -18.20 4.50 25.17
N LEU A 23 -19.01 5.50 24.79
CA LEU A 23 -19.12 5.93 23.39
C LEU A 23 -17.81 6.54 22.87
N LEU A 24 -17.12 7.34 23.69
CA LEU A 24 -15.85 7.95 23.31
C LEU A 24 -14.74 6.90 23.16
N SER A 25 -14.67 5.92 24.07
CA SER A 25 -13.71 4.82 23.99
C SER A 25 -14.00 3.89 22.81
N LEU A 26 -15.27 3.65 22.46
CA LEU A 26 -15.65 2.91 21.25
C LEU A 26 -15.26 3.68 19.97
N ALA A 27 -15.48 5.00 19.94
CA ALA A 27 -15.10 5.85 18.82
C ALA A 27 -13.56 5.90 18.63
N ILE A 28 -12.80 6.07 19.72
CA ILE A 28 -11.33 6.01 19.69
C ILE A 28 -10.87 4.64 19.21
N SER A 29 -11.46 3.55 19.73
CA SER A 29 -11.12 2.20 19.31
C SER A 29 -11.39 1.98 17.83
N LEU A 30 -12.52 2.48 17.31
CA LEU A 30 -12.86 2.40 15.88
C LEU A 30 -11.88 3.19 15.00
N VAL A 31 -11.48 4.39 15.44
CA VAL A 31 -10.47 5.21 14.73
C VAL A 31 -9.10 4.52 14.74
N LEU A 32 -8.66 3.97 15.87
CA LEU A 32 -7.40 3.21 15.96
C LEU A 32 -7.44 1.94 15.09
N PHE A 33 -8.59 1.27 15.00
CA PHE A 33 -8.78 0.10 14.15
C PHE A 33 -8.67 0.45 12.65
N GLN A 34 -9.22 1.58 12.22
CA GLN A 34 -9.12 2.04 10.84
C GLN A 34 -7.67 2.41 10.45
N MET A 35 -6.90 2.99 11.38
CA MET A 35 -5.48 3.28 11.16
C MET A 35 -4.61 2.01 11.07
N ALA A 36 -5.06 0.89 11.65
CA ALA A 36 -4.33 -0.38 11.66
C ALA A 36 -4.45 -1.17 10.35
N SER A 37 -5.45 -0.86 9.50
CA SER A 37 -5.67 -1.53 8.21
C SER A 37 -5.19 -0.66 7.04
N ALA A 38 -3.88 -0.45 6.93
CA ALA A 38 -3.28 0.34 5.84
C ALA A 38 -3.13 -0.44 4.52
N GLY A 39 -3.97 -1.45 4.27
CA GLY A 39 -3.97 -2.26 3.03
C GLY A 39 -5.11 -1.88 2.10
N ASP A 40 -5.02 -2.31 0.85
CA ASP A 40 -6.12 -2.18 -0.10
C ASP A 40 -7.31 -3.04 0.37
N PRO A 41 -8.56 -2.54 0.30
CA PRO A 41 -9.73 -3.29 0.73
C PRO A 41 -10.01 -4.46 -0.23
N ASP A 42 -10.35 -5.61 0.34
CA ASP A 42 -10.83 -6.76 -0.45
C ASP A 42 -12.16 -6.42 -1.14
N ILE A 43 -12.27 -6.78 -2.42
CA ILE A 43 -13.52 -6.68 -3.17
C ILE A 43 -14.44 -7.86 -2.90
N LEU A 44 -15.74 -7.63 -3.02
CA LEU A 44 -16.79 -8.65 -2.80
C LEU A 44 -17.31 -9.26 -4.11
N THR A 45 -16.68 -8.92 -5.23
CA THR A 45 -16.98 -9.39 -6.58
C THR A 45 -15.71 -9.92 -7.21
N ASP A 46 -15.83 -10.66 -8.31
CA ASP A 46 -14.64 -11.21 -9.00
C ASP A 46 -13.71 -10.09 -9.53
N PHE A 47 -14.30 -8.99 -10.00
CA PHE A 47 -13.58 -7.80 -10.46
C PHE A 47 -14.49 -6.56 -10.37
N VAL A 48 -13.89 -5.37 -10.45
CA VAL A 48 -14.58 -4.07 -10.46
C VAL A 48 -14.39 -3.42 -11.83
N PHE A 49 -15.46 -2.96 -12.45
CA PHE A 49 -15.40 -2.22 -13.72
C PHE A 49 -16.29 -0.96 -13.65
N PRO A 50 -16.03 0.07 -14.47
CA PRO A 50 -16.80 1.31 -14.46
C PRO A 50 -18.29 1.05 -14.75
N LEU A 51 -19.18 1.77 -14.06
CA LEU A 51 -20.64 1.59 -14.18
C LEU A 51 -21.17 1.81 -15.61
N ASP A 52 -20.43 2.56 -16.43
CA ASP A 52 -20.79 2.88 -17.82
C ASP A 52 -20.40 1.77 -18.82
N VAL A 53 -19.75 0.70 -18.35
CA VAL A 53 -19.32 -0.44 -19.18
C VAL A 53 -20.32 -1.58 -19.01
N LEU A 54 -21.07 -1.90 -20.07
CA LEU A 54 -22.11 -2.94 -20.04
C LEU A 54 -21.54 -4.37 -20.00
N SER A 55 -20.32 -4.57 -20.51
CA SER A 55 -19.61 -5.85 -20.51
C SER A 55 -18.12 -5.62 -20.78
N VAL A 56 -17.26 -6.45 -20.20
CA VAL A 56 -15.81 -6.47 -20.45
C VAL A 56 -15.40 -7.77 -21.16
N ASP A 57 -14.32 -7.71 -21.93
CA ASP A 57 -13.69 -8.88 -22.55
C ASP A 57 -12.22 -9.02 -22.10
N ALA A 58 -11.48 -9.95 -22.71
CA ALA A 58 -10.08 -10.19 -22.36
C ALA A 58 -9.17 -8.95 -22.53
N SER A 59 -9.54 -7.98 -23.37
CA SER A 59 -8.76 -6.76 -23.56
C SER A 59 -8.78 -5.88 -22.32
N TYR A 60 -9.88 -5.87 -21.56
CA TYR A 60 -9.98 -5.15 -20.29
C TYR A 60 -8.95 -5.64 -19.27
N PHE A 61 -8.67 -6.94 -19.26
CA PHE A 61 -7.70 -7.58 -18.37
C PHE A 61 -6.29 -7.67 -18.96
N THR A 62 -6.01 -6.99 -20.08
CA THR A 62 -4.70 -7.05 -20.75
C THR A 62 -4.04 -5.67 -20.81
N PHE A 63 -2.97 -5.48 -20.04
CA PHE A 63 -2.12 -4.31 -20.17
C PHE A 63 -0.95 -4.55 -21.13
N SER A 64 -0.93 -3.85 -22.26
CA SER A 64 0.16 -3.96 -23.25
C SER A 64 1.19 -2.82 -23.17
N GLY A 65 1.02 -1.88 -22.23
CA GLY A 65 1.88 -0.68 -22.12
C GLY A 65 3.35 -0.98 -21.82
N LEU A 66 3.65 -2.15 -21.27
CA LEU A 66 5.01 -2.59 -20.93
C LEU A 66 5.71 -3.37 -22.05
N ARG A 67 4.97 -3.81 -23.09
CA ARG A 67 5.47 -4.74 -24.11
C ARG A 67 6.71 -4.21 -24.84
N GLY A 68 6.75 -2.90 -25.11
CA GLY A 68 7.85 -2.26 -25.82
C GLY A 68 9.13 -2.08 -25.01
N LEU A 69 9.12 -2.39 -23.71
CA LEU A 69 10.28 -2.21 -22.83
C LEU A 69 11.17 -3.45 -22.79
N ILE A 70 10.60 -4.63 -23.07
CA ILE A 70 11.34 -5.89 -23.04
C ILE A 70 12.30 -5.93 -24.24
N GLY A 71 13.60 -5.97 -23.96
CA GLY A 71 14.65 -5.95 -24.98
C GLY A 71 14.92 -4.56 -25.58
N ALA A 72 14.27 -3.50 -25.10
CA ALA A 72 14.61 -2.14 -25.49
C ALA A 72 16.00 -1.75 -24.93
N PRO A 73 16.77 -0.90 -25.63
CA PRO A 73 17.97 -0.34 -25.07
C PRO A 73 17.65 0.46 -23.80
N PRO A 74 18.59 0.56 -22.84
CA PRO A 74 18.41 1.40 -21.67
C PRO A 74 18.11 2.86 -22.07
N PRO A 75 17.25 3.58 -21.32
CA PRO A 75 17.03 5.01 -21.52
C PRO A 75 18.31 5.83 -21.24
N GLU A 76 18.26 7.15 -21.42
CA GLU A 76 19.41 8.02 -21.04
C GLU A 76 19.49 8.27 -19.52
N LYS A 77 18.36 8.17 -18.82
CA LYS A 77 18.21 8.37 -17.38
C LYS A 77 17.34 7.27 -16.79
N PHE A 78 17.43 7.04 -15.49
CA PHE A 78 16.51 6.16 -14.78
C PHE A 78 15.05 6.44 -15.18
N LYS A 79 14.31 5.37 -15.50
CA LYS A 79 12.91 5.46 -15.90
C LYS A 79 12.12 4.30 -15.31
N GLY A 80 11.14 4.63 -14.48
CA GLY A 80 10.06 3.73 -14.12
C GLY A 80 8.89 3.86 -15.10
N THR A 81 8.35 2.73 -15.56
CA THR A 81 7.08 2.68 -16.29
C THR A 81 6.08 1.87 -15.49
N ASN A 82 5.03 2.54 -15.03
CA ASN A 82 4.06 1.97 -14.10
C ASN A 82 2.89 1.29 -14.83
N SER A 83 2.30 0.34 -14.13
CA SER A 83 1.00 -0.27 -14.38
C SER A 83 0.25 -0.23 -13.05
N SER A 84 -0.31 0.94 -12.73
CA SER A 84 -1.22 1.13 -11.59
C SER A 84 -2.67 1.12 -12.05
N VAL A 85 -3.62 1.29 -11.13
CA VAL A 85 -5.04 1.48 -11.48
C VAL A 85 -5.27 2.64 -12.45
N THR A 86 -4.36 3.62 -12.49
CA THR A 86 -4.42 4.76 -13.42
C THR A 86 -4.21 4.33 -14.86
N GLU A 87 -3.22 3.46 -15.14
CA GLU A 87 -2.91 2.98 -16.48
C GLU A 87 -3.66 1.70 -16.84
N PHE A 88 -3.99 0.88 -15.83
CA PHE A 88 -4.60 -0.43 -15.98
C PHE A 88 -5.78 -0.60 -15.00
N PRO A 89 -6.98 -0.12 -15.38
CA PRO A 89 -8.14 -0.10 -14.48
C PRO A 89 -8.59 -1.45 -13.93
N ALA A 90 -8.26 -2.56 -14.60
CA ALA A 90 -8.59 -3.90 -14.13
C ALA A 90 -7.85 -4.28 -12.82
N LEU A 91 -6.83 -3.52 -12.41
CA LEU A 91 -6.18 -3.67 -11.12
C LEU A 91 -7.01 -3.15 -9.94
N ASN A 92 -8.11 -2.45 -10.21
CA ASN A 92 -8.96 -1.90 -9.15
C ASN A 92 -9.50 -3.01 -8.24
N GLY A 93 -9.13 -2.93 -6.96
CA GLY A 93 -9.53 -3.91 -5.95
C GLY A 93 -8.80 -5.26 -6.02
N GLN A 94 -7.70 -5.35 -6.78
CA GLN A 94 -6.88 -6.58 -6.90
C GLN A 94 -5.63 -6.53 -6.02
N SER A 95 -5.42 -5.46 -5.26
CA SER A 95 -4.30 -5.30 -4.31
C SER A 95 -2.91 -5.48 -4.93
N ILE A 96 -2.76 -5.16 -6.22
CA ILE A 96 -1.51 -5.29 -6.96
C ILE A 96 -1.32 -4.13 -7.93
N SER A 97 -0.06 -3.73 -8.08
CA SER A 97 0.42 -2.87 -9.16
C SER A 97 1.77 -3.41 -9.66
N TYR A 98 2.23 -2.91 -10.79
CA TYR A 98 3.49 -3.36 -11.37
C TYR A 98 4.28 -2.18 -11.95
N ALA A 99 5.59 -2.31 -12.03
CA ALA A 99 6.43 -1.36 -12.75
C ALA A 99 7.60 -2.09 -13.42
N ILE A 100 8.06 -1.56 -14.55
CA ILE A 100 9.37 -1.90 -15.12
C ILE A 100 10.28 -0.71 -14.86
N LEU A 101 11.40 -0.98 -14.19
CA LEU A 101 12.44 -0.01 -13.87
C LEU A 101 13.64 -0.25 -14.79
N GLN A 102 14.06 0.78 -15.50
CA GLN A 102 15.23 0.73 -16.40
C GLN A 102 16.32 1.66 -15.89
N TYR A 103 17.50 1.08 -15.65
CA TYR A 103 18.66 1.77 -15.09
C TYR A 103 19.79 1.83 -16.13
N PRO A 104 20.13 3.02 -16.62
CA PRO A 104 21.42 3.24 -17.25
C PRO A 104 22.54 3.04 -16.23
N ALA A 105 23.74 2.69 -16.70
CA ALA A 105 24.88 2.46 -15.81
C ALA A 105 25.16 3.68 -14.92
N GLY A 106 25.24 3.45 -13.60
CA GLY A 106 25.48 4.50 -12.60
C GLY A 106 24.25 5.38 -12.28
N SER A 107 23.07 5.09 -12.83
CA SER A 107 21.83 5.74 -12.40
C SER A 107 21.30 5.14 -11.09
N VAL A 108 20.46 5.91 -10.40
CA VAL A 108 19.91 5.57 -9.08
C VAL A 108 18.41 5.85 -9.10
N ASN A 109 17.63 4.98 -8.50
CA ASN A 109 16.30 5.30 -8.00
C ASN A 109 16.45 5.81 -6.57
N ALA A 110 16.22 7.12 -6.40
CA ALA A 110 16.51 7.82 -5.15
C ALA A 110 15.77 7.20 -3.97
N VAL A 111 16.27 7.43 -2.76
CA VAL A 111 15.68 6.93 -1.51
C VAL A 111 14.19 7.29 -1.41
N HIS A 112 13.32 6.29 -1.26
CA HIS A 112 11.87 6.44 -1.18
C HIS A 112 11.23 5.36 -0.29
N SER A 113 9.89 5.38 -0.16
CA SER A 113 9.13 4.34 0.53
C SER A 113 7.73 4.19 -0.06
N HIS A 114 7.10 3.05 0.22
CA HIS A 114 5.72 2.75 -0.10
C HIS A 114 4.93 2.54 1.18
N PRO A 115 4.14 3.53 1.67
CA PRO A 115 3.49 3.46 2.98
C PRO A 115 2.52 2.27 3.14
N CYS A 116 1.88 1.86 2.04
CA CYS A 116 0.78 0.90 2.05
C CYS A 116 1.08 -0.44 1.37
N SER A 117 2.27 -0.63 0.77
CA SER A 117 2.62 -1.84 0.02
C SER A 117 4.06 -2.30 0.29
N SER A 118 4.29 -3.60 0.21
CA SER A 118 5.64 -4.14 -0.02
C SER A 118 5.98 -4.07 -1.51
N GLU A 119 7.25 -4.23 -1.84
CA GLU A 119 7.73 -4.38 -3.22
C GLU A 119 8.48 -5.71 -3.36
N LEU A 120 8.18 -6.45 -4.43
CA LEU A 120 8.94 -7.63 -4.82
C LEU A 120 9.60 -7.35 -6.16
N LEU A 121 10.92 -7.19 -6.15
CA LEU A 121 11.71 -6.86 -7.33
C LEU A 121 12.35 -8.13 -7.90
N PHE A 122 12.20 -8.33 -9.21
CA PHE A 122 12.91 -9.37 -9.97
C PHE A 122 13.88 -8.73 -10.96
N LEU A 123 15.17 -9.07 -10.89
CA LEU A 123 16.18 -8.50 -11.76
C LEU A 123 16.23 -9.23 -13.10
N VAL A 124 15.68 -8.60 -14.14
CA VAL A 124 15.57 -9.19 -15.49
C VAL A 124 16.91 -9.24 -16.24
N SER A 125 17.80 -8.26 -16.04
CA SER A 125 19.07 -8.18 -16.76
C SER A 125 20.06 -7.25 -16.06
N GLY A 126 21.35 -7.59 -16.09
CA GLY A 126 22.44 -6.80 -15.54
C GLY A 126 22.71 -7.10 -14.07
N THR A 127 23.18 -6.08 -13.35
CA THR A 127 23.47 -6.09 -11.91
C THR A 127 22.88 -4.83 -11.28
N LEU A 128 22.30 -4.95 -10.09
CA LEU A 128 21.67 -3.83 -9.40
C LEU A 128 22.00 -3.89 -7.91
N GLU A 129 22.61 -2.84 -7.36
CA GLU A 129 22.62 -2.69 -5.90
C GLU A 129 21.24 -2.26 -5.47
N VAL A 130 20.71 -2.86 -4.42
CA VAL A 130 19.45 -2.46 -3.80
C VAL A 130 19.67 -2.32 -2.32
N GLY A 131 18.79 -1.62 -1.61
CA GLY A 131 18.79 -1.77 -0.16
C GLY A 131 17.66 -1.08 0.56
N PHE A 132 17.41 -1.53 1.81
CA PHE A 132 16.48 -0.90 2.73
C PHE A 132 17.07 -0.75 4.13
N ILE A 133 16.45 0.12 4.93
CA ILE A 133 16.81 0.36 6.33
C ILE A 133 15.67 -0.15 7.21
N ASP A 134 15.98 -1.05 8.15
CA ASP A 134 15.00 -1.51 9.14
C ASP A 134 14.78 -0.52 10.29
N THR A 135 13.81 -0.81 11.15
CA THR A 135 13.48 0.06 12.30
C THR A 135 14.56 0.10 13.38
N THR A 136 15.61 -0.70 13.27
CA THR A 136 16.82 -0.66 14.12
C THR A 136 17.96 0.14 13.49
N ASN A 137 17.72 0.78 12.34
CA ASN A 137 18.71 1.47 11.50
C ASN A 137 19.77 0.54 10.88
N LYS A 138 19.47 -0.76 10.76
CA LYS A 138 20.34 -1.69 10.04
C LYS A 138 20.06 -1.61 8.54
N ILE A 139 21.13 -1.53 7.75
CA ILE A 139 21.09 -1.55 6.29
C ILE A 139 21.18 -3.00 5.79
N PHE A 140 20.32 -3.33 4.82
CA PHE A 140 20.39 -4.55 4.03
C PHE A 140 20.59 -4.16 2.58
N ASN A 141 21.76 -4.45 1.99
CA ASN A 141 22.10 -3.95 0.65
C ASN A 141 22.91 -4.92 -0.24
N PRO A 142 22.29 -5.98 -0.77
CA PRO A 142 22.98 -6.86 -1.71
C PRO A 142 23.16 -6.21 -3.09
N THR A 143 24.14 -6.71 -3.84
CA THR A 143 24.21 -6.51 -5.29
C THR A 143 23.56 -7.71 -5.99
N LEU A 144 22.37 -7.49 -6.54
CA LEU A 144 21.60 -8.49 -7.27
C LEU A 144 22.26 -8.83 -8.62
N GLN A 145 22.12 -10.09 -9.01
CA GLN A 145 22.43 -10.62 -10.34
C GLN A 145 21.14 -10.95 -11.09
N THR A 146 21.26 -11.09 -12.41
CA THR A 146 20.11 -11.48 -13.26
C THR A 146 19.46 -12.77 -12.75
N GLY A 147 18.15 -12.73 -12.53
CA GLY A 147 17.37 -13.84 -11.99
C GLY A 147 17.13 -13.77 -10.47
N ASP A 148 17.80 -12.85 -9.76
CA ASP A 148 17.56 -12.65 -8.33
C ASP A 148 16.21 -11.96 -8.07
N ILE A 149 15.63 -12.29 -6.92
CA ILE A 149 14.45 -11.63 -6.35
C ILE A 149 14.87 -10.96 -5.04
N PHE A 150 14.39 -9.74 -4.80
CA PHE A 150 14.57 -9.03 -3.54
C PHE A 150 13.23 -8.47 -3.05
N GLU A 151 12.97 -8.62 -1.75
CA GLU A 151 11.76 -8.14 -1.09
C GLU A 151 12.07 -6.88 -0.29
N PHE A 152 11.27 -5.84 -0.50
CA PHE A 152 11.28 -4.62 0.31
C PHE A 152 10.06 -4.64 1.24
N PRO A 153 10.28 -4.69 2.57
CA PRO A 153 9.17 -4.72 3.51
C PRO A 153 8.33 -3.45 3.45
N LYS A 154 7.02 -3.62 3.65
CA LYS A 154 6.02 -2.54 3.62
C LYS A 154 6.43 -1.35 4.47
N GLY A 155 6.38 -0.16 3.87
CA GLY A 155 6.63 1.11 4.56
C GLY A 155 8.09 1.42 4.87
N LEU A 156 9.04 0.51 4.63
CA LEU A 156 10.45 0.78 4.88
C LEU A 156 11.07 1.63 3.77
N VAL A 157 12.00 2.49 4.19
CA VAL A 157 12.78 3.34 3.30
C VAL A 157 13.80 2.47 2.55
N HIS A 158 13.86 2.64 1.23
CA HIS A 158 14.72 1.84 0.36
C HIS A 158 15.20 2.60 -0.89
N TYR A 159 16.15 2.00 -1.62
CA TYR A 159 16.75 2.52 -2.85
C TYR A 159 17.17 1.37 -3.79
N GLN A 160 17.49 1.75 -5.03
CA GLN A 160 18.19 0.91 -6.01
C GLN A 160 19.19 1.77 -6.79
#